data_AF-A0A1H7I0P3-F1
#
_entry.id   AF-A0A1H7I0P3-F1
#
_cell.length_a   1.000
_cell.length_b   1.000
_cell.length_c   1.000
_cell.angle_alpha   90.00
_cell.angle_beta   90.00
_cell.angle_gamma   90.00
#
_symmetry.space_group_name_H-M   'P 1'
#
loop_
_entity.id
_entity.type
_entity.pdbx_description
1 polymer ?
#
loop_
_entity_poly.entity_id
_entity_poly.type
_entity_poly.pdbx_seq_one_letter_code
_entity_poly.pdbx_strand_id
1 'polypeptide(L)'
;MTDLLSRERFAANMAILLRDNLYAYVHRAFLELHPGIAFLPAPYIRAICHQLERVERGEIQRLLIILPPRHLKSFCASVAFST
;
A
#
# COMPACT_ATOMS: atom_id res chain seq x y z
N MET A 1 -31.14 -2.61 -11.21
CA MET A 1 -30.98 -1.32 -10.51
C MET A 1 -30.27 -1.48 -9.16
N THR A 2 -30.52 -2.54 -8.39
CA THR A 2 -29.83 -2.88 -7.13
C THR A 2 -28.34 -3.24 -7.29
N ASP A 3 -27.93 -3.83 -8.41
CA ASP A 3 -26.53 -4.24 -8.67
C ASP A 3 -25.57 -3.05 -8.89
N LEU A 4 -26.02 -2.01 -9.60
CA LEU A 4 -25.20 -0.82 -9.87
C LEU A 4 -24.88 -0.04 -8.59
N LEU A 5 -25.86 0.15 -7.71
CA LEU A 5 -25.67 0.81 -6.42
C LEU A 5 -24.71 0.03 -5.51
N SER A 6 -24.62 -1.30 -5.66
CA SER A 6 -23.66 -2.14 -4.93
C SER A 6 -22.24 -1.96 -5.48
N ARG A 7 -22.08 -1.86 -6.81
CA ARG A 7 -20.78 -1.61 -7.45
C ARG A 7 -20.23 -0.22 -7.13
N GLU A 8 -21.08 0.81 -7.14
CA GLU A 8 -20.70 2.17 -6.76
C GLU A 8 -20.25 2.25 -5.30
N ARG A 9 -21.00 1.61 -4.38
CA ARG A 9 -20.62 1.51 -2.98
C ARG A 9 -19.29 0.77 -2.78
N PHE A 10 -19.07 -0.33 -3.51
CA PHE A 10 -17.81 -1.06 -3.44
C PHE A 10 -16.62 -0.21 -3.90
N ALA A 11 -16.78 0.50 -5.01
CA ALA A 11 -15.74 1.41 -5.52
C ALA A 11 -15.44 2.55 -4.52
N ALA A 12 -16.48 3.14 -3.91
CA ALA A 12 -16.32 4.16 -2.88
C ALA A 12 -15.57 3.62 -1.64
N ASN A 13 -15.95 2.44 -1.15
CA ASN A 13 -15.27 1.80 -0.02
C ASN A 13 -13.81 1.45 -0.33
N MET A 14 -13.54 1.01 -1.56
CA MET A 14 -12.17 0.75 -2.02
C MET A 14 -11.36 2.05 -2.05
N ALA A 15 -11.91 3.14 -2.57
CA ALA A 15 -11.22 4.42 -2.60
C ALA A 15 -10.88 4.94 -1.19
N ILE A 16 -11.77 4.74 -0.22
CA ILE A 16 -11.53 5.07 1.20
C ILE A 16 -10.40 4.18 1.76
N LEU A 17 -10.49 2.86 1.59
CA LEU A 17 -9.48 1.93 2.06
C LEU A 17 -8.09 2.23 1.51
N LEU A 18 -7.99 2.58 0.23
CA LEU A 18 -6.72 2.89 -0.42
C LEU A 18 -6.10 4.22 0.03
N ARG A 19 -6.89 5.13 0.62
CA ARG A 19 -6.37 6.37 1.21
C ARG A 19 -5.88 6.16 2.64
N ASP A 20 -6.61 5.35 3.41
CA ASP A 20 -6.37 5.23 4.86
C ASP A 20 -5.46 4.04 5.23
N ASN A 21 -5.10 3.20 4.26
CA ASN A 21 -4.28 2.00 4.51
C ASN A 21 -3.16 1.88 3.48
N LEU A 22 -1.93 2.17 3.89
CA LEU A 22 -0.78 2.16 2.98
C LEU A 22 -0.51 0.75 2.42
N TYR A 23 -0.75 -0.30 3.19
CA TYR A 23 -0.56 -1.67 2.71
C TYR A 23 -1.54 -2.03 1.58
N ALA A 24 -2.81 -1.64 1.71
CA ALA A 24 -3.81 -1.81 0.66
C ALA A 24 -3.42 -1.00 -0.59
N TYR A 25 -2.93 0.23 -0.41
CA TYR A 25 -2.41 1.04 -1.49
C TYR A 25 -1.21 0.40 -2.19
N VAL A 26 -0.20 -0.08 -1.44
CA VAL A 26 0.96 -0.80 -1.96
C VAL A 26 0.53 -2.00 -2.80
N HIS A 27 -0.44 -2.78 -2.33
CA HIS A 27 -0.97 -3.91 -3.08
C HIS A 27 -1.59 -3.48 -4.41
N ARG A 28 -2.45 -2.45 -4.39
CA ARG A 28 -3.11 -1.95 -5.60
C ARG A 28 -2.11 -1.35 -6.59
N ALA A 29 -1.19 -0.51 -6.10
CA ALA A 29 -0.15 0.12 -6.88
C ALA A 29 0.79 -0.91 -7.51
N PHE A 30 1.12 -1.99 -6.79
CA PHE A 30 1.95 -3.06 -7.33
C PHE A 30 1.30 -3.73 -8.53
N LEU A 31 0.03 -4.12 -8.41
CA LEU A 31 -0.72 -4.74 -9.51
C LEU A 31 -0.89 -3.82 -10.71
N GLU A 32 -1.02 -2.52 -10.48
CA GLU A 32 -1.11 -1.52 -11.55
C GLU A 32 0.22 -1.39 -12.31
N LEU A 33 1.34 -1.31 -11.58
CA LEU A 33 2.67 -1.13 -12.18
C LEU A 33 3.30 -2.42 -12.71
N HIS A 34 2.80 -3.58 -12.27
CA HIS A 34 3.33 -4.90 -12.63
C HIS A 34 2.20 -5.80 -13.15
N PRO A 35 1.59 -5.45 -14.30
CA PRO A 35 0.45 -6.20 -14.85
C PRO A 35 0.85 -7.66 -15.12
N GLY A 36 0.00 -8.60 -14.69
CA GLY A 36 0.23 -10.04 -14.84
C GLY A 36 1.16 -10.67 -13.80
N ILE A 37 1.76 -9.88 -12.90
CA ILE A 37 2.57 -10.40 -11.78
C ILE A 37 1.74 -10.40 -10.51
N ALA A 38 1.62 -11.56 -9.88
CA ALA A 38 0.92 -11.69 -8.60
C ALA A 38 1.69 -10.95 -7.50
N PHE A 39 0.98 -10.18 -6.68
CA PHE A 39 1.52 -9.63 -5.46
C PHE A 39 1.74 -10.77 -4.45
N LEU A 40 2.97 -10.90 -3.94
CA LEU A 40 3.30 -11.88 -2.92
C LEU A 40 3.27 -11.20 -1.54
N PRO A 41 2.20 -11.40 -0.74
CA PRO A 41 2.11 -10.79 0.58
C PRO A 41 3.16 -11.41 1.51
N ALA A 42 3.89 -10.54 2.21
CA ALA A 42 4.85 -10.97 3.22
C ALA A 42 4.67 -10.13 4.50
N PRO A 43 4.86 -10.72 5.71
CA PRO A 43 4.68 -10.00 6.97
C PRO A 43 5.52 -8.73 7.08
N TYR A 44 6.74 -8.74 6.54
CA TYR A 44 7.63 -7.58 6.57
C TYR A 44 7.09 -6.41 5.72
N ILE A 45 6.29 -6.65 4.67
CA ILE A 45 5.71 -5.56 3.88
C ILE A 45 4.71 -4.79 4.73
N ARG A 46 3.88 -5.48 5.52
CA ARG A 46 3.00 -4.85 6.52
C ARG A 46 3.80 -4.09 7.56
N ALA A 47 4.91 -4.65 8.05
CA ALA A 47 5.77 -3.97 9.01
C ALA A 47 6.40 -2.69 8.43
N ILE A 48 6.85 -2.70 7.18
CA ILE A 48 7.36 -1.51 6.48
C ILE A 48 6.27 -0.45 6.38
N CYS A 49 5.07 -0.83 5.89
CA CYS A 49 3.95 0.11 5.75
C CYS A 49 3.58 0.73 7.10
N HIS A 50 3.49 -0.09 8.15
CA HIS A 50 3.21 0.39 9.49
C HIS A 50 4.25 1.40 9.98
N GLN A 51 5.55 1.15 9.78
CA GLN A 51 6.57 2.13 10.19
C GLN A 51 6.52 3.40 9.34
N LEU A 52 6.24 3.31 8.03
CA LEU A 52 6.07 4.49 7.17
C LEU A 52 4.87 5.34 7.60
N GLU A 53 3.74 4.73 7.94
CA GLU A 53 2.58 5.45 8.48
C GLU A 53 2.91 6.15 9.82
N ARG A 54 3.80 5.58 10.65
CA ARG A 54 4.29 6.26 11.86
C ARG A 54 5.18 7.47 11.53
N VAL A 55 5.91 7.43 10.40
CA VAL A 55 6.65 8.60 9.89
C VAL A 55 5.66 9.69 9.47
N GLU A 56 4.62 9.33 8.72
CA GLU A 56 3.59 10.26 8.25
C GLU A 56 2.82 10.91 9.41
N ARG A 57 2.48 10.14 10.45
CA ARG A 57 1.88 10.67 11.70
C ARG A 57 2.85 11.48 12.57
N GLY A 58 4.13 11.56 12.21
CA GLY A 58 5.16 12.29 12.98
C GLY A 58 5.60 11.61 14.27
N GLU A 59 5.18 10.37 14.54
CA GLU A 59 5.62 9.60 15.71
C GLU A 59 7.12 9.26 15.66
N ILE A 60 7.65 9.08 14.45
CA ILE A 60 9.07 8.87 14.19
C ILE A 60 9.54 9.82 13.09
N GLN A 61 10.70 10.44 13.27
CA GLN A 61 11.22 11.41 12.30
C GLN A 61 12.18 10.79 11.27
N ARG A 62 12.80 9.65 11.63
CA ARG A 62 13.83 8.99 10.82
C ARG A 62 13.63 7.49 10.87
N LEU A 63 13.46 6.88 9.70
CA LEU A 63 13.27 5.44 9.55
C LEU A 63 14.36 4.87 8.63
N LEU A 64 14.99 3.78 9.06
CA LEU A 64 15.94 3.00 8.27
C LEU A 64 15.34 1.61 7.97
N ILE A 65 15.24 1.27 6.68
CA ILE A 65 14.69 -0.01 6.21
C ILE A 65 15.80 -0.84 5.58
N ILE A 66 16.29 -1.87 6.30
CA ILE A 66 17.36 -2.77 5.84
C ILE A 66 16.75 -4.09 5.40
N LEU A 67 16.66 -4.30 4.09
CA LEU A 67 16.23 -5.56 3.47
C LEU A 67 17.02 -5.81 2.17
N PRO A 68 17.14 -7.06 1.72
CA PRO A 68 17.82 -7.38 0.46
C PRO A 68 17.09 -6.75 -0.74
N PRO A 69 17.73 -6.68 -1.93
CA PRO A 69 17.06 -6.26 -3.14
C PRO A 69 15.86 -7.16 -3.46
N ARG A 70 14.89 -6.64 -4.22
CA ARG A 70 13.66 -7.35 -4.65
C ARG A 70 12.68 -7.72 -3.51
N HIS A 71 12.78 -7.07 -2.36
CA HIS A 71 11.85 -7.24 -1.24
C HIS A 71 10.83 -6.08 -1.12
N LEU A 72 10.55 -5.38 -2.23
CA LEU A 72 9.62 -4.24 -2.29
C LEU A 72 9.93 -3.06 -1.36
N LYS A 73 11.08 -3.01 -0.68
CA LYS A 73 11.42 -1.91 0.24
C LYS A 73 11.36 -0.51 -0.41
N SER A 74 11.94 -0.36 -1.60
CA SER A 74 11.93 0.90 -2.36
C SER A 74 10.57 1.16 -3.01
N PHE A 75 9.86 0.09 -3.38
CA PHE A 75 8.49 0.23 -3.87
C PHE A 75 7.58 0.82 -2.79
N CYS A 76 7.66 0.30 -1.56
CA CYS A 76 6.88 0.83 -0.44
C CYS A 76 7.25 2.28 -0.12
N ALA A 77 8.55 2.58 0.04
CA ALA A 77 8.99 3.89 0.53
C ALA A 77 9.07 4.99 -0.54
N SER A 78 9.50 4.65 -1.76
CA SER A 78 9.79 5.65 -2.81
C SER A 78 8.71 5.74 -3.88
N VAL A 79 7.87 4.72 -4.04
CA VAL A 79 6.79 4.73 -5.03
C VAL A 79 5.45 4.93 -4.33
N ALA A 80 5.07 3.98 -3.47
CA ALA A 80 3.74 3.98 -2.87
C ALA A 80 3.56 5.09 -1.81
N PHE A 81 4.56 5.31 -0.96
CA PHE A 81 4.47 6.29 0.14
C PHE A 81 4.67 7.75 -0.29
N SER A 82 5.33 8.00 -1.43
CA SER A 82 5.66 9.36 -1.88
C SER A 82 4.61 9.99 -2.80
N THR A 83 3.56 9.25 -3.16
CA THR A 83 2.49 9.68 -4.08
C THR A 83 1.36 10.33 -3.32
#